data_AF-A0A5C4W4Q2-F1
#
_entry.id   AF-A0A5C4W4Q2-F1
#
_cell.length_a   1.000
_cell.length_b   1.000
_cell.length_c   1.000
_cell.angle_alpha   90.00
_cell.angle_beta   90.00
_cell.angle_gamma   90.00
#
_symmetry.space_group_name_H-M   'P 1'
#
loop_
_entity.id
_entity.type
_entity.pdbx_description
1 polymer ?
#
loop_
_entity_poly.entity_id
_entity_poly.type
_entity_poly.pdbx_seq_one_letter_code
_entity_poly.pdbx_strand_id
1 'polypeptide(L)'
;MTSDNLVTRVDIDSLGMGRFSGTERDAAVARVLAAVDDPALRGGDFDRPYALMVACDFLEMDGKVDRAVELLRRADTENIRRRNMEPLTRLAALLHKQGQTKEASAIFRRVVKEGLADWTDYDLYADALDESGDQAGALQILVGGQERLTRQGNALFAAQLQRSIDRLRREMGFPDAPAAPHPDPGRHDKEGDPRTLFWPHEDFERLSQRWPQIAEKYGTDWDNHRSRVELAGLQLAGEGSKLHLLYADFTAFARLVIQRPDLADPIDEYFEDPALDATDSPWRTERNAPCWCRSGRKYKQCCRRFGMGSQ
;
A
#
# COMPACT_ATOMS: atom_id res chain seq x y z
N MET A 1 16.03 -33.09 26.23
CA MET A 1 16.55 -31.76 25.86
C MET A 1 15.69 -30.75 26.58
N THR A 2 16.27 -29.93 27.45
CA THR A 2 15.55 -28.87 28.18
C THR A 2 14.96 -27.87 27.18
N SER A 3 13.77 -27.36 27.48
CA SER A 3 13.00 -26.45 26.60
C SER A 3 13.72 -25.14 26.24
N ASP A 4 14.85 -24.84 26.91
CA ASP A 4 15.71 -23.67 26.71
C ASP A 4 16.52 -23.67 25.39
N ASN A 5 16.65 -24.81 24.71
CA ASN A 5 17.47 -24.90 23.48
C ASN A 5 16.67 -24.80 22.17
N LEU A 6 15.34 -24.83 22.22
CA LEU A 6 14.50 -24.73 21.03
C LEU A 6 14.39 -23.29 20.55
N VAL A 7 14.32 -23.06 19.25
CA VAL A 7 14.11 -21.74 18.64
C VAL A 7 12.61 -21.50 18.48
N THR A 8 12.11 -20.46 19.12
CA THR A 8 10.70 -20.05 19.11
C THR A 8 10.48 -18.84 18.20
N ARG A 9 9.22 -18.43 18.02
CA ARG A 9 8.92 -17.18 17.31
C ARG A 9 9.56 -15.97 17.98
N VAL A 10 9.56 -15.94 19.31
CA VAL A 10 10.12 -14.84 20.12
C VAL A 10 11.63 -14.70 19.89
N ASP A 11 12.34 -15.80 19.72
CA ASP A 11 13.77 -15.78 19.39
C ASP A 11 14.02 -15.16 18.01
N ILE A 12 13.21 -15.53 17.01
CA ILE A 12 13.29 -14.97 15.65
C ILE A 12 12.93 -13.48 15.65
N ASP A 13 11.86 -13.07 16.34
CA ASP A 13 11.46 -11.67 16.46
C ASP A 13 12.55 -10.84 17.17
N SER A 14 13.18 -11.38 18.21
CA SER A 14 14.28 -10.71 18.92
C SER A 14 15.50 -10.50 18.04
N LEU A 15 15.81 -11.47 17.18
CA LEU A 15 16.84 -11.33 16.16
C LEU A 15 16.45 -10.28 15.11
N GLY A 16 15.23 -10.36 14.56
CA GLY A 16 14.74 -9.42 13.55
C GLY A 16 14.64 -7.96 14.05
N MET A 17 14.38 -7.74 15.33
CA MET A 17 14.38 -6.42 15.97
C MET A 17 15.80 -5.87 16.25
N GLY A 18 16.86 -6.59 15.90
CA GLY A 18 18.23 -6.13 16.09
C GLY A 18 18.66 -6.05 17.56
N ARG A 19 18.10 -6.90 18.44
CA ARG A 19 18.44 -6.91 19.88
C ARG A 19 19.83 -7.46 20.19
N PHE A 20 20.51 -8.02 19.19
CA PHE A 20 21.85 -8.58 19.30
C PHE A 20 22.85 -7.78 18.48
N SER A 21 24.12 -7.76 18.91
CA SER A 21 25.21 -7.12 18.17
C SER A 21 26.46 -7.99 18.14
N GLY A 22 27.33 -7.76 17.15
CA GLY A 22 28.60 -8.48 17.01
C GLY A 22 28.46 -10.00 17.07
N THR A 23 29.26 -10.64 17.92
CA THR A 23 29.31 -12.12 18.05
C THR A 23 28.02 -12.73 18.58
N GLU A 24 27.23 -12.00 19.37
CA GLU A 24 25.94 -12.49 19.87
C GLU A 24 24.92 -12.63 18.74
N ARG A 25 24.91 -11.65 17.82
CA ARG A 25 24.08 -11.68 16.62
C ARG A 25 24.49 -12.84 15.73
N ASP A 26 25.78 -13.06 15.53
CA ASP A 26 26.28 -14.16 14.71
C ASP A 26 25.87 -15.53 15.28
N ALA A 27 25.94 -15.70 16.60
CA ALA A 27 25.48 -16.90 17.29
C ALA A 27 23.95 -17.09 17.17
N ALA A 28 23.18 -16.01 17.30
CA ALA A 28 21.72 -16.04 17.13
C ALA A 28 21.32 -16.41 15.68
N VAL A 29 21.97 -15.83 14.67
CA VAL A 29 21.77 -16.16 13.26
C VAL A 29 22.10 -17.63 13.00
N ALA A 30 23.23 -18.13 13.52
CA ALA A 30 23.61 -19.54 13.37
C ALA A 30 22.59 -20.49 14.02
N ARG A 31 22.05 -20.13 15.20
CA ARG A 31 21.01 -20.90 15.88
C ARG A 31 19.71 -20.92 15.08
N VAL A 32 19.29 -19.79 14.51
CA VAL A 32 18.11 -19.71 13.64
C VAL A 32 18.29 -20.54 12.38
N LEU A 33 19.45 -20.45 11.71
CA LEU A 33 19.76 -21.28 10.53
C LEU A 33 19.72 -22.78 10.85
N ALA A 34 20.30 -23.19 11.99
CA ALA A 34 20.24 -24.58 12.43
C ALA A 34 18.78 -25.05 12.63
N ALA A 35 17.90 -24.21 13.17
CA ALA A 35 16.47 -24.54 13.32
C ALA A 35 15.69 -24.50 11.99
N VAL A 36 16.12 -23.70 11.01
CA VAL A 36 15.59 -23.77 9.63
C VAL A 36 15.89 -25.15 9.02
N ASP A 37 17.06 -25.71 9.32
CA ASP A 37 17.54 -27.01 8.80
C ASP A 37 16.97 -28.21 9.56
N ASP A 38 17.00 -28.16 10.89
CA ASP A 38 16.65 -29.28 11.76
C ASP A 38 15.33 -29.03 12.51
N PRO A 39 14.26 -29.79 12.20
CA PRO A 39 13.01 -29.73 12.94
C PRO A 39 13.13 -29.99 14.45
N ALA A 40 14.13 -30.76 14.89
CA ALA A 40 14.33 -31.07 16.31
C ALA A 40 14.74 -29.84 17.15
N LEU A 41 15.18 -28.76 16.50
CA LEU A 41 15.57 -27.51 17.14
C LEU A 41 14.44 -26.48 17.17
N ARG A 42 13.24 -26.82 16.68
CA ARG A 42 12.11 -25.89 16.56
C ARG A 42 11.21 -25.93 17.80
N GLY A 43 10.89 -24.75 18.31
CA GLY A 43 9.80 -24.54 19.27
C GLY A 43 8.44 -24.72 18.59
N GLY A 44 7.39 -24.85 19.41
CA GLY A 44 6.03 -25.12 18.91
C GLY A 44 5.43 -24.02 18.03
N ASP A 45 5.93 -22.79 18.13
CA ASP A 45 5.51 -21.61 17.39
C ASP A 45 6.49 -21.19 16.27
N PHE A 46 7.47 -22.04 15.94
CA PHE A 46 8.50 -21.72 14.95
C PHE A 46 7.91 -21.48 13.55
N ASP A 47 8.07 -20.26 13.05
CA ASP A 47 7.71 -19.86 11.68
C ASP A 47 8.92 -20.02 10.76
N ARG A 48 9.02 -21.19 10.09
CA ARG A 48 10.15 -21.53 9.23
C ARG A 48 10.36 -20.55 8.07
N PRO A 49 9.31 -20.15 7.30
CA PRO A 49 9.48 -19.12 6.28
C PRO A 49 10.00 -17.79 6.84
N TYR A 50 9.51 -17.33 8.00
CA TYR A 50 10.00 -16.09 8.60
C TYR A 50 11.45 -16.19 9.09
N ALA A 51 11.80 -17.28 9.76
CA ALA A 51 13.16 -17.55 10.22
C ALA A 51 14.17 -17.50 9.06
N LEU A 52 13.79 -18.07 7.91
CA LEU A 52 14.60 -18.05 6.70
C LEU A 52 14.81 -16.63 6.17
N MET A 53 13.76 -15.81 6.13
CA MET A 53 13.85 -14.42 5.70
C MET A 53 14.75 -13.58 6.62
N VAL A 54 14.56 -13.68 7.93
CA VAL A 54 15.40 -12.96 8.91
C VAL A 54 16.87 -13.38 8.77
N ALA A 55 17.14 -14.68 8.66
CA ALA A 55 18.50 -15.16 8.45
C ALA A 55 19.11 -14.67 7.12
N CYS A 56 18.31 -14.63 6.04
CA CYS A 56 18.71 -14.08 4.76
C CYS A 56 19.12 -12.60 4.86
N ASP A 57 18.33 -11.78 5.57
CA ASP A 57 18.62 -10.35 5.75
C ASP A 57 19.96 -10.14 6.47
N PHE A 58 20.23 -10.90 7.54
CA PHE A 58 21.51 -10.83 8.23
C PHE A 58 22.69 -11.34 7.40
N LEU A 59 22.50 -12.37 6.57
CA LEU A 59 23.52 -12.82 5.63
C LEU A 59 23.86 -11.74 4.60
N GLU A 60 22.87 -11.01 4.06
CA GLU A 60 23.11 -9.87 3.17
C GLU A 60 23.84 -8.73 3.90
N MET A 61 23.38 -8.35 5.11
CA MET A 61 24.01 -7.29 5.92
C MET A 61 25.48 -7.58 6.22
N ASP A 62 25.84 -8.86 6.39
CA ASP A 62 27.21 -9.32 6.63
C ASP A 62 28.04 -9.45 5.34
N GLY A 63 27.48 -9.10 4.18
CA GLY A 63 28.13 -9.25 2.87
C GLY A 63 28.22 -10.70 2.39
N LYS A 64 27.57 -11.66 3.06
CA LYS A 64 27.57 -13.09 2.70
C LYS A 64 26.47 -13.41 1.69
N VAL A 65 26.38 -12.60 0.63
CA VAL A 65 25.27 -12.62 -0.35
C VAL A 65 25.14 -13.99 -1.03
N ASP A 66 26.23 -14.66 -1.37
CA ASP A 66 26.18 -15.99 -2.01
C ASP A 66 25.50 -17.04 -1.13
N ARG A 67 25.69 -16.98 0.19
CA ARG A 67 25.01 -17.88 1.13
C ARG A 67 23.53 -17.55 1.26
N ALA A 68 23.17 -16.27 1.19
CA ALA A 68 21.76 -15.85 1.18
C ALA A 68 21.05 -16.36 -0.08
N VAL A 69 21.70 -16.27 -1.25
CA VAL A 69 21.19 -16.81 -2.52
C VAL A 69 21.01 -18.33 -2.45
N GLU A 70 22.00 -19.07 -1.93
CA GLU A 70 21.90 -20.53 -1.74
C GLU A 70 20.72 -20.90 -0.83
N LEU A 71 20.56 -20.19 0.29
CA LEU A 71 19.48 -20.39 1.24
C LEU A 71 18.10 -20.22 0.58
N LEU A 72 17.91 -19.18 -0.23
CA LEU A 72 16.65 -18.90 -0.92
C LEU A 72 16.38 -19.86 -2.09
N ARG A 73 17.41 -20.32 -2.81
CA ARG A 73 17.26 -21.36 -3.85
C ARG A 73 16.80 -22.69 -3.25
N ARG A 74 17.35 -23.05 -2.09
CA ARG A 74 16.91 -24.21 -1.33
C ARG A 74 15.46 -24.03 -0.85
N ALA A 75 15.10 -22.84 -0.36
CA ALA A 75 13.74 -22.51 0.02
C ALA A 75 12.73 -22.76 -1.11
N ASP A 76 13.06 -22.36 -2.35
CA ASP A 76 12.22 -22.63 -3.53
C ASP A 76 12.09 -24.14 -3.80
N THR A 77 13.21 -24.87 -3.75
CA THR A 77 13.25 -26.32 -3.98
C THR A 77 12.37 -27.07 -2.96
N GLU A 78 12.39 -26.62 -1.71
CA GLU A 78 11.57 -27.15 -0.62
C GLU A 78 10.14 -26.57 -0.59
N ASN A 79 9.81 -25.68 -1.54
CA ASN A 79 8.53 -24.99 -1.62
C ASN A 79 8.13 -24.26 -0.32
N ILE A 80 9.11 -23.64 0.34
CA ILE A 80 8.88 -22.79 1.52
C ILE A 80 8.31 -21.46 1.02
N ARG A 81 7.05 -21.18 1.38
CA ARG A 81 6.31 -19.99 0.95
C ARG A 81 5.88 -19.14 2.13
N ARG A 82 5.68 -17.84 1.91
CA ARG A 82 5.11 -16.94 2.92
C ARG A 82 4.23 -15.88 2.27
N ARG A 83 3.00 -15.79 2.74
CA ARG A 83 2.10 -14.70 2.36
C ARG A 83 2.70 -13.36 2.84
N ASN A 84 2.65 -12.34 1.98
CA ASN A 84 3.16 -10.99 2.20
C ASN A 84 4.68 -10.81 2.28
N MET A 85 5.47 -11.80 1.86
CA MET A 85 6.92 -11.70 1.74
C MET A 85 7.43 -12.97 1.04
N GLU A 86 7.34 -13.02 -0.29
CA GLU A 86 7.66 -14.25 -1.00
C GLU A 86 9.20 -14.43 -1.11
N PRO A 87 9.79 -15.55 -0.62
CA PRO A 87 11.25 -15.74 -0.64
C PRO A 87 11.87 -15.65 -2.04
N LEU A 88 11.09 -15.98 -3.08
CA LEU A 88 11.53 -15.83 -4.47
C LEU A 88 11.73 -14.38 -4.91
N THR A 89 10.93 -13.44 -4.38
CA THR A 89 11.14 -12.02 -4.66
C THR A 89 12.47 -11.57 -4.08
N ARG A 90 12.81 -12.01 -2.86
CA ARG A 90 14.11 -11.73 -2.25
C ARG A 90 15.26 -12.31 -3.05
N LEU A 91 15.08 -13.53 -3.57
CA LEU A 91 16.07 -14.16 -4.45
C LEU A 91 16.27 -13.32 -5.73
N ALA A 92 15.18 -12.90 -6.37
CA ALA A 92 15.24 -12.05 -7.55
C ALA A 92 15.98 -10.72 -7.26
N ALA A 93 15.69 -10.08 -6.13
CA ALA A 93 16.35 -8.85 -5.71
C ALA A 93 17.87 -9.03 -5.53
N LEU A 94 18.31 -10.07 -4.80
CA LEU A 94 19.74 -10.33 -4.59
C LEU A 94 20.48 -10.66 -5.89
N LEU A 95 19.89 -11.51 -6.73
CA LEU A 95 20.46 -11.85 -8.04
C LEU A 95 20.59 -10.62 -8.93
N HIS A 96 19.63 -9.69 -8.85
CA HIS A 96 19.69 -8.45 -9.60
C HIS A 96 20.88 -7.59 -9.16
N LYS A 97 21.05 -7.39 -7.84
CA LYS A 97 22.20 -6.63 -7.27
C LYS A 97 23.55 -7.26 -7.62
N GLN A 98 23.61 -8.58 -7.85
CA GLN A 98 24.80 -9.29 -8.33
C GLN A 98 25.01 -9.20 -9.86
N GLY A 99 24.16 -8.48 -10.58
CA GLY A 99 24.23 -8.35 -12.05
C GLY A 99 23.63 -9.52 -12.82
N GLN A 100 23.01 -10.49 -12.15
CA GLN A 100 22.32 -11.64 -12.76
C GLN A 100 20.89 -11.29 -13.20
N THR A 101 20.76 -10.16 -13.90
CA THR A 101 19.48 -9.48 -14.20
C THR A 101 18.48 -10.33 -14.98
N LYS A 102 18.95 -11.18 -15.90
CA LYS A 102 18.10 -12.08 -16.69
C LYS A 102 17.42 -13.13 -15.82
N GLU A 103 18.17 -13.74 -14.91
CA GLU A 103 17.65 -14.75 -13.99
C GLU A 103 16.71 -14.11 -12.97
N ALA A 104 17.14 -12.99 -12.37
CA ALA A 104 16.32 -12.20 -11.46
C ALA A 104 14.94 -11.88 -12.05
N SER A 105 14.92 -11.36 -13.28
CA SER A 105 13.68 -11.01 -13.99
C SER A 105 12.81 -12.23 -14.28
N ALA A 106 13.41 -13.38 -14.59
CA ALA A 106 12.66 -14.62 -14.83
C ALA A 106 11.99 -15.12 -13.55
N ILE A 107 12.69 -15.06 -12.41
CA ILE A 107 12.16 -15.45 -11.11
C ILE A 107 11.02 -14.52 -10.70
N PHE A 108 11.19 -13.20 -10.78
CA PHE A 108 10.13 -12.27 -10.40
C PHE A 108 8.88 -12.43 -11.28
N ARG A 109 9.05 -12.63 -12.60
CA ARG A 109 7.92 -12.92 -13.49
C ARG A 109 7.19 -14.22 -13.11
N ARG A 110 7.90 -15.24 -12.61
CA ARG A 110 7.29 -16.47 -12.09
C ARG A 110 6.40 -16.15 -10.88
N VAL A 111 6.92 -15.40 -9.91
CA VAL A 111 6.16 -14.97 -8.71
C VAL A 111 4.87 -14.25 -9.10
N VAL A 112 4.95 -13.30 -10.04
CA VAL A 112 3.78 -12.58 -10.55
C VAL A 112 2.80 -13.50 -11.28
N LYS A 113 3.30 -14.38 -12.16
CA LYS A 113 2.47 -15.30 -12.95
C LYS A 113 1.71 -16.30 -12.08
N GLU A 114 2.32 -16.75 -11.00
CA GLU A 114 1.73 -17.70 -10.05
C GLU A 114 0.79 -17.03 -9.04
N GLY A 115 0.62 -15.70 -9.11
CA GLY A 115 -0.25 -14.96 -8.19
C GLY A 115 0.28 -14.89 -6.77
N LEU A 116 1.59 -15.06 -6.59
CA LEU A 116 2.26 -15.06 -5.29
C LEU A 116 2.67 -13.65 -4.86
N ALA A 117 2.82 -12.72 -5.81
CA ALA A 117 3.25 -11.34 -5.55
C ALA A 117 2.14 -10.52 -4.89
N ASP A 118 2.45 -9.89 -3.76
CA ASP A 118 1.71 -8.77 -3.20
C ASP A 118 2.42 -7.43 -3.45
N TRP A 119 1.94 -6.32 -2.85
CA TRP A 119 2.57 -5.01 -3.03
C TRP A 119 4.01 -4.94 -2.49
N THR A 120 4.32 -5.63 -1.39
CA THR A 120 5.68 -5.64 -0.82
C THR A 120 6.66 -6.31 -1.78
N ASP A 121 6.20 -7.29 -2.56
CA ASP A 121 7.03 -7.96 -3.54
C ASP A 121 7.39 -7.02 -4.72
N TYR A 122 6.45 -6.21 -5.19
CA TYR A 122 6.72 -5.20 -6.22
C TYR A 122 7.68 -4.12 -5.72
N ASP A 123 7.47 -3.60 -4.50
CA ASP A 123 8.36 -2.60 -3.90
C ASP A 123 9.78 -3.17 -3.73
N LEU A 124 9.92 -4.36 -3.14
CA LEU A 124 11.22 -4.99 -2.90
C LEU A 124 12.03 -5.19 -4.19
N TYR A 125 11.38 -5.68 -5.26
CA TYR A 125 12.09 -5.90 -6.52
C TYR A 125 12.38 -4.58 -7.24
N ALA A 126 11.50 -3.58 -7.13
CA ALA A 126 11.73 -2.24 -7.69
C ALA A 126 12.88 -1.52 -6.98
N ASP A 127 12.97 -1.60 -5.66
CA ASP A 127 14.10 -1.03 -4.89
C ASP A 127 15.43 -1.67 -5.33
N ALA A 128 15.47 -2.98 -5.56
CA ALA A 128 16.68 -3.64 -6.07
C ALA A 128 17.09 -3.17 -7.47
N LEU A 129 16.11 -2.85 -8.34
CA LEU A 129 16.34 -2.27 -9.66
C LEU A 129 16.90 -0.85 -9.55
N ASP A 130 16.28 -0.02 -8.72
CA ASP A 130 16.68 1.38 -8.48
C ASP A 130 18.10 1.47 -7.89
N GLU A 131 18.40 0.68 -6.85
CA GLU A 131 19.75 0.60 -6.24
C GLU A 131 20.83 0.16 -7.26
N SER A 132 20.45 -0.61 -8.27
CA SER A 132 21.34 -1.06 -9.35
C SER A 132 21.41 -0.07 -10.53
N GLY A 133 20.71 1.06 -10.45
CA GLY A 133 20.65 2.11 -11.46
C GLY A 133 19.62 1.91 -12.58
N ASP A 134 18.76 0.88 -12.49
CA ASP A 134 17.67 0.62 -13.44
C ASP A 134 16.34 1.26 -12.98
N GLN A 135 16.34 2.59 -12.88
CA GLN A 135 15.17 3.37 -12.46
C GLN A 135 13.97 3.18 -13.40
N ALA A 136 14.23 3.01 -14.70
CA ALA A 136 13.18 2.77 -15.69
C ALA A 136 12.52 1.39 -15.49
N GLY A 137 13.33 0.36 -15.23
CA GLY A 137 12.85 -0.97 -14.86
C GLY A 137 12.08 -0.95 -13.55
N ALA A 138 12.59 -0.26 -12.52
CA ALA A 138 11.92 -0.10 -11.23
C ALA A 138 10.52 0.49 -11.40
N LEU A 139 10.41 1.60 -12.13
CA LEU A 139 9.14 2.26 -12.42
C LEU A 139 8.17 1.34 -13.17
N GLN A 140 8.66 0.56 -14.14
CA GLN A 140 7.85 -0.40 -14.89
C GLN A 140 7.27 -1.50 -13.99
N ILE A 141 8.06 -2.02 -13.04
CA ILE A 141 7.61 -3.03 -12.07
C ILE A 141 6.51 -2.46 -11.18
N LEU A 142 6.70 -1.26 -10.63
CA LEU A 142 5.74 -0.65 -9.73
C LEU A 142 4.42 -0.31 -10.43
N VAL A 143 4.47 0.32 -11.61
CA VAL A 143 3.27 0.66 -12.39
C VAL A 143 2.53 -0.62 -12.80
N GLY A 144 3.24 -1.62 -13.32
CA GLY A 144 2.63 -2.89 -13.70
C GLY A 144 2.05 -3.68 -12.52
N GLY A 145 2.64 -3.55 -11.34
CA GLY A 145 2.12 -4.11 -10.09
C GLY A 145 0.86 -3.40 -9.61
N GLN A 146 0.87 -2.07 -9.63
CA GLN A 146 -0.28 -1.24 -9.28
C GLN A 146 -1.50 -1.58 -10.15
N GLU A 147 -1.32 -1.62 -11.47
CA GLU A 147 -2.40 -1.98 -12.39
C GLU A 147 -2.98 -3.38 -12.10
N ARG A 148 -2.12 -4.36 -11.78
CA ARG A 148 -2.56 -5.72 -11.44
C ARG A 148 -3.35 -5.75 -10.15
N LEU A 149 -2.85 -5.11 -9.09
CA LEU A 149 -3.51 -5.05 -7.80
C LEU A 149 -4.87 -4.34 -7.91
N THR A 150 -4.95 -3.26 -8.69
CA THR A 150 -6.22 -2.58 -8.99
C THR A 150 -7.22 -3.51 -9.69
N ARG A 151 -6.79 -4.25 -10.73
CA ARG A 151 -7.67 -5.23 -11.42
C ARG A 151 -8.13 -6.37 -10.51
N GLN A 152 -7.36 -6.69 -9.47
CA GLN A 152 -7.70 -7.69 -8.47
C GLN A 152 -8.59 -7.15 -7.34
N GLY A 153 -8.95 -5.87 -7.35
CA GLY A 153 -9.73 -5.23 -6.29
C GLY A 153 -8.92 -4.87 -5.03
N ASN A 154 -7.59 -4.96 -5.09
CA ASN A 154 -6.70 -4.67 -3.96
C ASN A 154 -6.29 -3.17 -3.95
N ALA A 155 -7.27 -2.27 -3.86
CA ALA A 155 -7.06 -0.82 -3.96
C ALA A 155 -6.09 -0.28 -2.90
N LEU A 156 -6.13 -0.82 -1.67
CA LEU A 156 -5.19 -0.47 -0.60
C LEU A 156 -3.73 -0.75 -1.00
N PHE A 157 -3.47 -1.93 -1.56
CA PHE A 157 -2.14 -2.38 -1.97
C PHE A 157 -1.65 -1.64 -3.21
N ALA A 158 -2.55 -1.33 -4.15
CA ALA A 158 -2.24 -0.48 -5.30
C ALA A 158 -1.85 0.95 -4.86
N ALA A 159 -2.49 1.49 -3.83
CA ALA A 159 -2.15 2.80 -3.26
C ALA A 159 -0.79 2.81 -2.52
N GLN A 160 -0.33 1.68 -1.97
CA GLN A 160 1.02 1.60 -1.38
C GLN A 160 2.09 1.85 -2.46
N LEU A 161 1.95 1.20 -3.61
CA LEU A 161 2.90 1.34 -4.74
C LEU A 161 2.94 2.77 -5.32
N GLN A 162 1.83 3.52 -5.23
CA GLN A 162 1.79 4.90 -5.73
C GLN A 162 2.87 5.78 -5.09
N ARG A 163 3.17 5.60 -3.80
CA ARG A 163 4.18 6.40 -3.12
C ARG A 163 5.59 6.14 -3.66
N SER A 164 5.91 4.88 -3.93
CA SER A 164 7.18 4.47 -4.55
C SER A 164 7.29 4.99 -5.99
N ILE A 165 6.18 4.95 -6.76
CA ILE A 165 6.08 5.51 -8.12
C ILE A 165 6.35 7.01 -8.12
N ASP A 166 5.72 7.76 -7.22
CA ASP A 166 5.86 9.20 -7.14
C ASP A 166 7.29 9.61 -6.72
N ARG A 167 7.90 8.86 -5.79
CA ARG A 167 9.31 9.04 -5.42
C ARG A 167 10.22 8.90 -6.64
N LEU A 168 10.15 7.76 -7.33
CA LEU A 168 11.01 7.47 -8.49
C LEU A 168 10.80 8.49 -9.62
N ARG A 169 9.56 8.92 -9.89
CA ARG A 169 9.29 9.95 -10.90
C ARG A 169 9.98 11.28 -10.59
N ARG A 170 9.93 11.72 -9.33
CA ARG A 170 10.63 12.94 -8.88
C ARG A 170 12.14 12.80 -9.03
N GLU A 171 12.71 11.68 -8.62
CA GLU A 171 14.15 11.41 -8.71
C GLU A 171 14.64 11.37 -10.17
N MET A 172 13.84 10.83 -11.08
CA MET A 172 14.12 10.82 -12.51
C MET A 172 13.90 12.19 -13.20
N GLY A 173 13.51 13.23 -12.45
CA GLY A 173 13.28 14.57 -12.99
C GLY A 173 12.05 14.66 -13.90
N PHE A 174 11.15 13.68 -13.84
CA PHE A 174 9.83 13.90 -14.42
C PHE A 174 9.16 15.03 -13.64
N PRO A 175 8.43 15.94 -14.32
CA PRO A 175 7.57 16.85 -13.59
C PRO A 175 6.70 15.99 -12.67
N ASP A 176 6.46 16.47 -11.44
CA ASP A 176 5.43 15.86 -10.60
C ASP A 176 4.25 15.62 -11.52
N ALA A 177 3.92 14.35 -11.76
CA ALA A 177 2.65 14.04 -12.36
C ALA A 177 1.67 14.79 -11.45
N PRO A 178 0.81 15.70 -11.96
CA PRO A 178 -0.24 16.25 -11.12
C PRO A 178 -0.85 15.05 -10.43
N ALA A 179 -0.74 15.01 -9.09
CA ALA A 179 -0.82 13.77 -8.30
C ALA A 179 -1.77 12.82 -9.01
N ALA A 180 -1.25 11.72 -9.57
CA ALA A 180 -2.09 10.83 -10.37
C ALA A 180 -3.35 10.61 -9.53
N PRO A 181 -4.56 10.89 -10.07
CA PRO A 181 -5.75 10.87 -9.27
C PRO A 181 -5.73 9.54 -8.53
N HIS A 182 -5.69 9.63 -7.20
CA HIS A 182 -6.01 8.52 -6.33
C HIS A 182 -7.22 7.82 -6.97
N PRO A 183 -7.26 6.48 -7.14
CA PRO A 183 -8.43 5.84 -7.75
C PRO A 183 -9.68 6.45 -7.13
N ASP A 184 -10.51 6.95 -8.05
CA ASP A 184 -11.37 8.11 -7.88
C ASP A 184 -12.23 8.01 -6.61
N PRO A 185 -12.51 9.13 -5.94
CA PRO A 185 -13.84 9.44 -5.40
C PRO A 185 -14.99 9.22 -6.43
N GLY A 186 -15.05 8.07 -7.11
CA GLY A 186 -15.85 7.85 -8.32
C GLY A 186 -15.83 6.39 -8.72
N ARG A 187 -16.69 5.60 -8.08
CA ARG A 187 -17.08 4.31 -8.64
C ARG A 187 -17.77 4.61 -9.97
N HIS A 188 -17.21 4.16 -11.09
CA HIS A 188 -17.94 4.13 -12.36
C HIS A 188 -18.97 3.00 -12.30
N ASP A 189 -20.17 3.32 -11.85
CA ASP A 189 -21.35 2.63 -12.32
C ASP A 189 -21.38 2.69 -13.85
N LYS A 190 -21.55 1.52 -14.46
CA LYS A 190 -21.74 1.38 -15.90
C LYS A 190 -22.93 2.26 -16.28
N GLU A 191 -22.68 3.28 -17.12
CA GLU A 191 -23.61 4.37 -17.51
C GLU A 191 -23.97 5.34 -16.36
N GLY A 192 -23.07 6.27 -16.03
CA GLY A 192 -23.35 7.37 -15.08
C GLY A 192 -22.22 8.42 -14.96
N ASP A 193 -22.56 9.62 -14.46
CA ASP A 193 -21.59 10.64 -14.05
C ASP A 193 -20.85 10.16 -12.76
N PRO A 194 -19.51 10.33 -12.63
CA PRO A 194 -18.73 9.85 -11.47
C PRO A 194 -19.22 10.39 -10.11
N ARG A 195 -19.24 9.57 -9.05
CA ARG A 195 -19.76 9.94 -7.72
C ARG A 195 -18.78 9.73 -6.55
N THR A 196 -18.70 10.68 -5.62
CA THR A 196 -17.85 10.60 -4.40
C THR A 196 -18.61 10.72 -3.10
N LEU A 197 -18.10 10.14 -2.02
CA LEU A 197 -18.43 10.58 -0.67
C LEU A 197 -17.80 11.94 -0.35
N PHE A 198 -18.60 12.84 0.20
CA PHE A 198 -18.16 14.09 0.81
C PHE A 198 -18.59 14.12 2.28
N TRP A 199 -17.64 14.36 3.18
CA TRP A 199 -17.88 14.47 4.61
C TRP A 199 -18.07 15.94 5.01
N PRO A 200 -19.27 16.33 5.48
CA PRO A 200 -19.46 17.65 6.08
C PRO A 200 -18.48 17.91 7.23
N HIS A 201 -18.21 19.18 7.54
CA HIS A 201 -17.19 19.57 8.53
C HIS A 201 -17.30 18.80 9.85
N GLU A 202 -18.49 18.82 10.45
CA GLU A 202 -18.74 18.19 11.74
C GLU A 202 -18.59 16.67 11.68
N ASP A 203 -19.00 16.04 10.58
CA ASP A 203 -18.88 14.60 10.38
C ASP A 203 -17.44 14.19 10.10
N PHE A 204 -16.69 15.00 9.35
CA PHE A 204 -15.27 14.77 9.10
C PHE A 204 -14.43 14.90 10.38
N GLU A 205 -14.73 15.89 11.24
CA GLU A 205 -14.07 16.02 12.55
C GLU A 205 -14.33 14.77 13.41
N ARG A 206 -15.58 14.29 13.46
CA ARG A 206 -15.93 13.07 14.20
C ARG A 206 -15.27 11.83 13.61
N LEU A 207 -15.25 11.71 12.28
CA LEU A 207 -14.56 10.62 11.56
C LEU A 207 -13.07 10.63 11.89
N SER A 208 -12.43 11.80 11.83
CA SER A 208 -11.00 11.97 12.12
C SER A 208 -10.64 11.64 13.56
N GLN A 209 -11.51 11.98 14.52
CA GLN A 209 -11.31 11.65 15.93
C GLN A 209 -11.51 10.16 16.21
N ARG A 210 -12.50 9.53 15.57
CA ARG A 210 -12.89 8.14 15.87
C ARG A 210 -12.11 7.10 15.07
N TRP A 211 -11.80 7.40 13.81
CA TRP A 211 -11.09 6.56 12.86
C TRP A 211 -10.09 7.39 12.02
N PRO A 212 -8.98 7.87 12.61
CA PRO A 212 -7.98 8.68 11.92
C PRO A 212 -7.50 8.06 10.59
N GLN A 213 -7.28 6.75 10.58
CA GLN A 213 -6.84 5.99 9.40
C GLN A 213 -7.84 5.98 8.25
N ILE A 214 -9.14 6.16 8.55
CA ILE A 214 -10.19 6.29 7.53
C ILE A 214 -10.25 7.72 7.03
N ALA A 215 -10.12 8.71 7.92
CA ALA A 215 -10.11 10.12 7.56
C ALA A 215 -8.90 10.51 6.68
N GLU A 216 -7.73 9.92 6.90
CA GLU A 216 -6.53 10.12 6.08
C GLU A 216 -6.76 9.86 4.58
N LYS A 217 -7.65 8.90 4.23
CA LYS A 217 -8.06 8.64 2.85
C LYS A 217 -8.69 9.88 2.19
N TYR A 218 -9.39 10.69 2.98
CA TYR A 218 -10.14 11.87 2.55
C TYR A 218 -9.36 13.17 2.71
N GLY A 219 -8.33 13.20 3.57
CA GLY A 219 -7.43 14.33 3.77
C GLY A 219 -6.89 14.39 5.20
N THR A 220 -5.82 15.15 5.43
CA THR A 220 -5.22 15.29 6.77
C THR A 220 -6.04 16.19 7.70
N ASP A 221 -6.84 17.08 7.12
CA ASP A 221 -7.80 17.94 7.80
C ASP A 221 -8.97 18.26 6.84
N TRP A 222 -9.99 18.98 7.33
CA TRP A 222 -11.17 19.28 6.53
C TRP A 222 -10.89 20.22 5.36
N ASP A 223 -9.88 21.08 5.46
CA ASP A 223 -9.50 21.97 4.35
C ASP A 223 -8.84 21.16 3.24
N ASN A 224 -7.98 20.20 3.58
CA ASN A 224 -7.40 19.25 2.65
C ASN A 224 -8.49 18.37 2.01
N HIS A 225 -9.48 17.91 2.79
CA HIS A 225 -10.62 17.16 2.26
C HIS A 225 -11.38 17.93 1.19
N ARG A 226 -11.75 19.18 1.48
CA ARG A 226 -12.42 20.03 0.48
C ARG A 226 -11.56 20.35 -0.72
N SER A 227 -10.26 20.56 -0.52
CA SER A 227 -9.31 20.84 -1.59
C SER A 227 -9.23 19.68 -2.58
N ARG A 228 -9.21 18.44 -2.07
CA ARG A 228 -9.16 17.23 -2.90
C ARG A 228 -10.43 17.06 -3.75
N VAL A 229 -11.61 17.26 -3.15
CA VAL A 229 -12.89 17.20 -3.88
C VAL A 229 -13.00 18.32 -4.92
N GLU A 230 -12.51 19.52 -4.60
CA GLU A 230 -12.46 20.63 -5.56
C GLU A 230 -11.59 20.31 -6.78
N LEU A 231 -10.38 19.77 -6.54
CA LEU A 231 -9.45 19.40 -7.61
C LEU A 231 -10.01 18.28 -8.49
N ALA A 232 -10.62 17.26 -7.90
CA ALA A 232 -11.28 16.18 -8.64
C ALA A 232 -12.42 16.72 -9.52
N GLY A 233 -13.26 17.61 -8.99
CA GLY A 233 -14.33 18.25 -9.75
C GLY A 233 -13.81 19.11 -10.90
N LEU A 234 -12.74 19.87 -10.69
CA LEU A 234 -12.10 20.68 -11.74
C LEU A 234 -11.49 19.82 -12.84
N GLN A 235 -10.85 18.71 -12.48
CA GLN A 235 -10.28 17.76 -13.43
C GLN A 235 -11.37 17.16 -14.33
N LEU A 236 -12.42 16.57 -13.73
CA LEU A 236 -13.52 15.96 -14.46
C LEU A 236 -14.24 16.99 -15.34
N ALA A 237 -14.43 18.21 -14.86
CA ALA A 237 -15.01 19.29 -15.66
C ALA A 237 -14.12 19.67 -16.86
N GLY A 238 -12.80 19.61 -16.73
CA GLY A 238 -11.85 19.79 -17.84
C GLY A 238 -11.94 18.69 -18.89
N GLU A 239 -12.33 17.49 -18.49
CA GLU A 239 -12.55 16.32 -19.35
C GLU A 239 -13.97 16.26 -19.94
N GLY A 240 -14.86 17.19 -19.55
CA GLY A 240 -16.24 17.25 -20.00
C GLY A 240 -17.23 16.40 -19.19
N SER A 241 -16.78 15.80 -18.09
CA SER A 241 -17.58 15.01 -17.14
C SER A 241 -18.02 15.84 -15.94
N LYS A 242 -19.02 15.35 -15.19
CA LYS A 242 -19.51 16.01 -13.98
C LYS A 242 -19.31 15.11 -12.76
N LEU A 243 -18.66 15.63 -11.74
CA LEU A 243 -18.59 14.97 -10.44
C LEU A 243 -19.91 15.13 -9.69
N HIS A 244 -20.37 14.06 -9.06
CA HIS A 244 -21.50 14.02 -8.13
C HIS A 244 -21.00 13.76 -6.70
N LEU A 245 -21.62 14.43 -5.73
CA LEU A 245 -21.27 14.35 -4.31
C LEU A 245 -22.41 13.67 -3.54
N LEU A 246 -22.08 12.54 -2.91
CA LEU A 246 -22.88 11.85 -1.91
C LEU A 246 -22.46 12.36 -0.53
N TYR A 247 -23.37 12.96 0.22
CA TYR A 247 -23.04 13.54 1.52
C TYR A 247 -23.10 12.46 2.59
N ALA A 248 -21.93 12.11 3.11
CA ALA A 248 -21.78 11.11 4.15
C ALA A 248 -22.34 11.62 5.48
N ASP A 249 -22.87 10.70 6.28
CA ASP A 249 -23.34 10.92 7.64
C ASP A 249 -22.55 10.04 8.60
N PHE A 250 -21.88 10.66 9.59
CA PHE A 250 -21.05 9.93 10.54
C PHE A 250 -21.84 8.90 11.34
N THR A 251 -23.10 9.19 11.69
CA THR A 251 -23.92 8.30 12.52
C THR A 251 -24.32 7.04 11.76
N ALA A 252 -24.69 7.18 10.48
CA ALA A 252 -25.01 6.08 9.58
C ALA A 252 -23.77 5.20 9.35
N PHE A 253 -22.63 5.82 9.01
CA PHE A 253 -21.37 5.09 8.83
C PHE A 253 -20.93 4.37 10.11
N ALA A 254 -20.98 5.04 11.26
CA ALA A 254 -20.61 4.44 12.54
C ALA A 254 -21.50 3.24 12.89
N ARG A 255 -22.80 3.31 12.58
CA ARG A 255 -23.73 2.20 12.77
C ARG A 255 -23.33 0.98 11.94
N LEU A 256 -22.99 1.19 10.67
CA LEU A 256 -22.51 0.13 9.78
C LEU A 256 -21.27 -0.57 10.37
N VAL A 257 -20.25 0.20 10.72
CA VAL A 257 -18.98 -0.32 11.27
C VAL A 257 -19.21 -1.11 12.57
N ILE A 258 -20.11 -0.63 13.44
CA ILE A 258 -20.44 -1.32 14.70
C ILE A 258 -21.21 -2.63 14.45
N GLN A 259 -22.14 -2.64 13.51
CA GLN A 259 -22.96 -3.83 13.20
C GLN A 259 -22.20 -4.89 12.41
N ARG A 260 -21.17 -4.47 11.66
CA ARG A 260 -20.39 -5.30 10.76
C ARG A 260 -18.88 -5.07 10.96
N PRO A 261 -18.32 -5.44 12.13
CA PRO A 261 -16.90 -5.25 12.43
C PRO A 261 -15.98 -6.14 11.57
N ASP A 262 -16.54 -7.09 10.84
CA ASP A 262 -15.87 -8.02 9.93
C ASP A 262 -15.61 -7.44 8.53
N LEU A 263 -16.11 -6.24 8.21
CA LEU A 263 -15.96 -5.64 6.89
C LEU A 263 -14.49 -5.32 6.58
N ALA A 264 -14.02 -5.83 5.44
CA ALA A 264 -12.69 -5.57 4.93
C ALA A 264 -12.50 -4.10 4.51
N ASP A 265 -13.51 -3.49 3.86
CA ASP A 265 -13.55 -2.04 3.63
C ASP A 265 -14.97 -1.49 3.94
N PRO A 266 -15.18 -0.90 5.13
CA PRO A 266 -16.48 -0.37 5.51
C PRO A 266 -16.88 0.89 4.71
N ILE A 267 -15.93 1.56 4.06
CA ILE A 267 -16.22 2.72 3.21
C ILE A 267 -16.88 2.26 1.91
N ASP A 268 -16.38 1.19 1.30
CA ASP A 268 -16.96 0.64 0.08
C ASP A 268 -18.38 0.12 0.34
N GLU A 269 -18.59 -0.57 1.47
CA GLU A 269 -19.93 -1.02 1.85
C GLU A 269 -20.86 0.17 2.12
N TYR A 270 -20.36 1.24 2.77
CA TYR A 270 -21.15 2.44 3.01
C TYR A 270 -21.50 3.18 1.74
N PHE A 271 -20.58 3.24 0.77
CA PHE A 271 -20.77 3.89 -0.52
C PHE A 271 -21.95 3.26 -1.30
N GLU A 272 -22.18 1.97 -1.13
CA GLU A 272 -23.27 1.23 -1.76
C GLU A 272 -24.60 1.33 -1.01
N ASP A 273 -24.66 2.05 0.12
CA ASP A 273 -25.90 2.24 0.87
C ASP A 273 -26.90 3.05 0.02
N PRO A 274 -28.08 2.49 -0.34
CA PRO A 274 -29.08 3.20 -1.13
C PRO A 274 -29.57 4.50 -0.46
N ALA A 275 -29.40 4.67 0.85
CA ALA A 275 -29.70 5.92 1.54
C ALA A 275 -28.85 7.10 1.05
N LEU A 276 -27.65 6.84 0.50
CA LEU A 276 -26.78 7.89 -0.05
C LEU A 276 -27.31 8.51 -1.33
N ASP A 277 -28.09 7.78 -2.13
CA ASP A 277 -28.68 8.30 -3.38
C ASP A 277 -29.57 9.54 -3.11
N ALA A 278 -30.22 9.59 -1.94
CA ALA A 278 -31.03 10.75 -1.54
C ALA A 278 -30.19 12.01 -1.26
N THR A 279 -28.87 11.86 -1.13
CA THR A 279 -27.94 12.95 -0.85
C THR A 279 -27.18 13.42 -2.08
N ASP A 280 -27.32 12.73 -3.21
CA ASP A 280 -26.63 13.03 -4.45
C ASP A 280 -26.85 14.48 -4.89
N SER A 281 -25.74 15.19 -5.10
CA SER A 281 -25.75 16.54 -5.62
C SER A 281 -24.61 16.76 -6.60
N PRO A 282 -24.85 17.40 -7.75
CA PRO A 282 -23.78 17.71 -8.68
C PRO A 282 -22.80 18.69 -8.04
N TRP A 283 -21.50 18.46 -8.26
CA TRP A 283 -20.46 19.43 -7.99
C TRP A 283 -20.63 20.64 -8.93
N ARG A 284 -20.54 21.87 -8.40
CA ARG A 284 -20.92 23.11 -9.11
C ARG A 284 -19.74 24.05 -9.29
N THR A 285 -19.65 24.64 -10.48
CA THR A 285 -18.63 25.65 -10.87
C THR A 285 -19.16 27.10 -10.86
N GLU A 286 -20.47 27.27 -10.66
CA GLU A 286 -21.12 28.58 -10.73
C GLU A 286 -20.56 29.54 -9.67
N ARG A 287 -19.79 30.53 -10.14
CA ARG A 287 -18.95 31.41 -9.31
C ARG A 287 -19.69 32.08 -8.14
N ASN A 288 -20.97 32.40 -8.31
CA ASN A 288 -21.78 33.10 -7.32
C ASN A 288 -22.83 32.21 -6.61
N ALA A 289 -22.93 30.93 -6.96
CA ALA A 289 -23.84 29.99 -6.31
C ALA A 289 -23.37 29.66 -4.88
N PRO A 290 -24.26 29.15 -4.01
CA PRO A 290 -23.87 28.53 -2.75
C PRO A 290 -22.80 27.47 -2.98
N CYS A 291 -21.79 27.44 -2.11
CA CYS A 291 -20.69 26.50 -2.25
C CYS A 291 -21.18 25.05 -2.03
N TRP A 292 -20.66 24.13 -2.85
CA TRP A 292 -21.01 22.71 -2.77
C TRP A 292 -20.70 22.09 -1.39
N CYS A 293 -19.73 22.58 -0.62
CA CYS A 293 -19.49 22.07 0.75
C CYS A 293 -20.60 22.43 1.78
N ARG A 294 -21.73 23.01 1.34
CA ARG A 294 -22.86 23.45 2.18
C ARG A 294 -22.54 24.49 3.27
N SER A 295 -21.37 25.14 3.20
CA SER A 295 -20.99 26.25 4.11
C SER A 295 -21.89 27.51 4.04
N GLY A 296 -22.83 27.59 3.10
CA GLY A 296 -23.66 28.78 2.84
C GLY A 296 -22.93 29.97 2.20
N ARG A 297 -21.60 29.93 2.11
CA ARG A 297 -20.79 30.97 1.45
C ARG A 297 -20.87 30.83 -0.08
N LYS A 298 -20.61 31.93 -0.80
CA LYS A 298 -20.46 31.90 -2.27
C LYS A 298 -19.28 31.01 -2.66
N TYR A 299 -19.45 30.17 -3.67
CA TYR A 299 -18.42 29.24 -4.15
C TYR A 299 -17.04 29.91 -4.37
N LYS A 300 -17.01 31.09 -5.03
CA LYS A 300 -15.76 31.85 -5.24
C LYS A 300 -15.01 32.28 -3.98
N GLN A 301 -15.68 32.34 -2.84
CA GLN A 301 -15.14 32.76 -1.54
C GLN A 301 -14.89 31.56 -0.61
N CYS A 302 -15.18 30.35 -1.07
CA CYS A 302 -15.07 29.12 -0.28
C CYS A 302 -14.21 28.11 -1.05
N CYS A 303 -14.75 26.96 -1.47
CA CYS A 303 -13.97 25.85 -2.03
C CYS A 303 -13.18 26.20 -3.28
N ARG A 304 -13.65 27.14 -4.12
CA ARG A 304 -12.94 27.56 -5.34
C ARG A 304 -11.51 28.04 -5.09
N ARG A 305 -11.23 28.64 -3.93
CA ARG A 305 -9.89 29.18 -3.60
C ARG A 305 -8.86 28.07 -3.38
N PHE A 306 -9.33 26.89 -2.98
CA PHE A 306 -8.49 25.74 -2.69
C PHE A 306 -8.10 24.96 -3.96
N GLY A 307 -8.88 25.08 -5.04
CA GLY A 307 -8.58 24.45 -6.34
C GLY A 307 -7.66 25.27 -7.27
N MET A 308 -7.32 26.51 -6.92
CA MET A 308 -6.54 27.40 -7.81
C MET A 308 -5.04 27.44 -7.56
N GLY A 309 -4.53 26.76 -6.53
CA GLY A 309 -3.15 26.94 -6.06
C GLY A 309 -2.94 28.38 -5.54
N SER A 310 -2.21 28.54 -4.45
CA SER A 310 -1.72 29.87 -4.10
C SER A 310 -0.65 30.27 -5.13
N GLN A 311 -1.03 31.08 -6.12
CA GLN A 311 -0.09 31.97 -6.80
C GLN A 311 0.36 33.06 -5.84
#